data_AF-A0A954KQ29-F1
#
_entry.id   AF-A0A954KQ29-F1
#
_cell.length_a   1.000
_cell.length_b   1.000
_cell.length_c   1.000
_cell.angle_alpha   90.00
_cell.angle_beta   90.00
_cell.angle_gamma   90.00
#
_symmetry.space_group_name_H-M   'P 1'
#
loop_
_entity.id
_entity.type
_entity.pdbx_description
1 polymer ?
#
loop_
_entity_poly.entity_id
_entity_poly.type
_entity_poly.pdbx_seq_one_letter_code
_entity_poly.pdbx_strand_id
1 'polypeptide(L)' 'MTEAMNQQDAELKDLADIEEYEEISSDEVDRVVEALDHLIEIVQSENIKHYLEEAASSIYYLVYEDESEGDHSLDQAA' A
#
# COMPACT_ATOMS: atom_id res chain seq x y z
N MET A 1 11.40 -22.22 -32.89
CA MET A 1 10.97 -22.59 -31.53
C MET A 1 11.47 -21.58 -30.50
N THR A 2 12.69 -21.06 -30.64
CA THR A 2 13.27 -20.02 -29.78
C THR A 2 12.58 -18.64 -29.89
N GLU A 3 12.04 -18.27 -31.06
CA GLU A 3 11.36 -16.96 -31.24
C GLU A 3 9.96 -16.89 -30.63
N ALA A 4 9.22 -18.01 -30.59
CA ALA A 4 7.87 -18.06 -30.01
C ALA A 4 7.88 -18.03 -28.46
N MET A 5 8.98 -18.50 -27.85
CA MET A 5 9.16 -18.45 -26.39
C MET A 5 9.50 -17.03 -25.90
N ASN A 6 10.25 -16.26 -26.70
CA ASN A 6 10.60 -14.86 -26.39
C ASN A 6 9.40 -13.90 -26.39
N GLN A 7 8.35 -14.21 -27.15
CA GLN A 7 7.17 -13.34 -27.23
C GLN A 7 6.22 -13.55 -26.06
N GLN A 8 6.13 -14.79 -25.54
CA GLN A 8 5.36 -15.09 -24.33
C GLN A 8 5.99 -14.50 -23.06
N ASP A 9 7.33 -14.52 -22.94
CA ASP A 9 8.03 -13.93 -21.80
C ASP A 9 7.91 -12.38 -21.77
N ALA A 10 7.83 -11.73 -22.93
CA ALA A 10 7.63 -10.28 -23.02
C ALA A 10 6.20 -9.87 -22.61
N GLU A 11 5.17 -10.61 -23.01
CA GLU A 11 3.78 -10.36 -22.61
C GLU A 11 3.55 -10.65 -21.12
N LEU A 12 4.21 -11.68 -20.56
CA LEU A 12 4.17 -11.98 -19.12
C LEU A 12 4.82 -10.87 -18.28
N LYS A 13 5.87 -10.24 -18.80
CA LYS A 13 6.54 -9.14 -18.11
C LYS A 13 5.70 -7.86 -18.10
N ASP A 14 5.07 -7.50 -19.23
CA ASP A 14 4.14 -6.37 -19.28
C ASP A 14 2.92 -6.60 -18.36
N LEU A 15 2.42 -7.85 -18.24
CA LEU A 15 1.34 -8.18 -17.30
C LEU A 15 1.79 -8.09 -15.84
N ALA A 16 3.02 -8.50 -15.52
CA ALA A 16 3.60 -8.33 -14.19
C ALA A 16 3.80 -6.86 -13.82
N ASP A 17 4.25 -6.04 -14.77
CA ASP A 17 4.40 -4.59 -14.60
C ASP A 17 3.02 -3.88 -14.48
N ILE A 18 1.92 -4.50 -14.92
CA ILE A 18 0.53 -4.01 -14.73
C ILE A 18 -0.06 -4.50 -13.39
N GLU A 19 0.42 -5.62 -12.86
CA GLU A 19 0.01 -6.16 -11.56
C GLU A 19 0.75 -5.51 -10.37
N GLU A 20 1.86 -4.80 -10.62
CA GLU A 20 2.50 -3.93 -9.63
C GLU A 20 1.68 -2.66 -9.41
N TYR A 21 1.22 -2.46 -8.18
CA TYR A 21 0.57 -1.21 -7.79
C TYR A 21 1.56 -0.04 -7.88
N GLU A 22 1.05 1.15 -8.22
CA GLU A 22 1.85 2.39 -8.18
C GLU A 22 2.38 2.64 -6.76
N GLU A 23 3.68 2.87 -6.63
CA GLU A 23 4.30 3.26 -5.36
C GLU A 23 3.84 4.66 -4.93
N ILE A 24 3.47 4.82 -3.65
CA ILE A 24 3.04 6.11 -3.09
C ILE A 24 4.17 6.75 -2.29
N SER A 25 4.43 8.04 -2.51
CA SER A 25 5.45 8.77 -1.74
C SER A 25 4.96 9.20 -0.36
N SER A 26 5.89 9.46 0.58
CA SER A 26 5.57 10.01 1.91
C SER A 26 4.78 11.32 1.83
N ASP A 27 5.17 12.21 0.92
CA ASP A 27 4.51 13.51 0.72
C ASP A 27 3.07 13.33 0.20
N GLU A 28 2.79 12.26 -0.54
CA GLU A 28 1.44 11.90 -0.97
C GLU A 28 0.61 11.33 0.17
N VAL A 29 1.19 10.43 0.97
CA VAL A 29 0.58 9.90 2.19
C VAL A 29 0.19 11.03 3.14
N ASP A 30 1.09 11.98 3.42
CA ASP A 30 0.84 13.09 4.32
C ASP A 30 -0.37 13.94 3.87
N ARG A 31 -0.45 14.26 2.57
CA ARG A 31 -1.58 15.01 1.99
C ARG A 31 -2.90 14.25 2.10
N VAL A 32 -2.87 12.94 1.89
CA VAL A 32 -4.07 12.10 1.97
C VAL A 32 -4.55 11.96 3.41
N VAL A 33 -3.65 11.73 4.35
CA VAL A 33 -3.97 11.65 5.78
C VAL A 33 -4.57 12.97 6.27
N GLU A 34 -3.97 14.12 5.91
CA GLU A 34 -4.53 15.44 6.25
C GLU A 34 -5.96 15.63 5.71
N ALA A 35 -6.21 15.20 4.47
CA ALA A 35 -7.54 15.28 3.88
C ALA A 35 -8.56 14.36 4.59
N LEU A 36 -8.13 13.17 5.04
CA LEU A 36 -8.97 12.24 5.78
C LEU A 36 -9.28 12.78 7.18
N ASP A 37 -8.31 13.37 7.87
CA ASP A 37 -8.51 14.02 9.18
C ASP A 37 -9.56 15.13 9.09
N HIS A 38 -9.44 16.02 8.10
CA HIS A 38 -10.43 17.06 7.87
C HIS A 38 -11.82 16.48 7.57
N LEU A 39 -11.90 15.35 6.84
CA LEU A 39 -13.17 14.69 6.55
C LEU A 39 -13.79 14.07 7.82
N ILE A 40 -12.98 13.46 8.68
CA ILE A 40 -13.40 12.92 9.98
C ILE A 40 -14.02 14.01 10.86
N GLU A 41 -13.42 15.21 10.88
CA GLU A 41 -13.92 16.35 11.67
C GLU A 41 -15.32 16.81 11.26
N ILE A 42 -15.65 16.76 9.97
CA ILE A 42 -16.92 17.28 9.44
C ILE A 42 -18.03 16.23 9.31
N VAL A 43 -17.66 14.95 9.25
CA VAL A 43 -18.62 13.84 9.12
C VAL A 43 -19.36 13.63 10.44
N GLN A 44 -20.69 13.51 10.36
CA GLN A 44 -21.53 13.29 11.55
C GLN A 44 -21.84 11.81 11.84
N SER A 45 -21.59 10.92 10.87
CA SER A 45 -21.84 9.49 11.01
C SER A 45 -20.65 8.81 11.67
N GLU A 46 -20.85 8.27 12.86
CA GLU A 46 -19.81 7.53 13.60
C GLU A 46 -19.30 6.31 12.82
N ASN A 47 -20.18 5.62 12.08
CA ASN A 47 -19.77 4.51 11.23
C ASN A 47 -18.81 4.97 10.13
N ILE A 48 -19.05 6.15 9.55
CA ILE A 48 -18.18 6.68 8.49
C ILE A 48 -16.85 7.15 9.09
N LYS A 49 -16.87 7.81 10.25
CA LYS A 49 -15.63 8.21 10.95
C LYS A 49 -14.72 7.01 11.19
N HIS A 50 -15.28 5.92 11.72
CA HIS A 50 -14.51 4.70 11.98
C HIS A 50 -13.80 4.18 10.72
N TYR A 51 -14.51 4.11 9.59
CA TYR A 51 -13.89 3.69 8.33
C TYR A 51 -12.81 4.66 7.83
N LEU A 52 -12.99 5.97 8.06
CA LEU A 52 -11.98 6.95 7.67
C LEU A 52 -10.72 6.86 8.55
N GLU A 53 -10.87 6.60 9.85
CA GLU A 53 -9.76 6.37 10.79
C GLU A 53 -8.96 5.10 10.42
N GLU A 54 -9.66 4.01 10.08
CA GLU A 54 -9.03 2.78 9.60
C GLU A 54 -8.28 3.01 8.28
N ALA A 55 -8.88 3.76 7.34
CA ALA A 55 -8.26 4.09 6.07
C ALA A 55 -7.00 4.97 6.25
N ALA A 56 -7.07 6.00 7.10
CA ALA A 56 -5.92 6.86 7.40
C ALA A 56 -4.76 6.06 8.00
N SER A 57 -5.06 5.14 8.92
CA SER A 57 -4.07 4.25 9.52
C SER A 57 -3.43 3.33 8.47
N SER A 58 -4.25 2.69 7.64
CA SER A 58 -3.78 1.77 6.60
C SER A 58 -2.88 2.47 5.58
N ILE A 59 -3.22 3.70 5.20
CA ILE A 59 -2.45 4.50 4.23
C ILE A 59 -1.14 5.00 4.85
N TYR A 60 -1.15 5.42 6.11
CA TYR A 60 0.06 5.80 6.84
C TYR A 60 1.08 4.65 6.82
N TYR A 61 0.62 3.43 7.09
CA TYR A 61 1.50 2.28 7.16
C TYR A 61 2.12 1.88 5.81
N LEU A 62 1.55 2.26 4.66
CA LEU A 62 2.15 1.95 3.35
C LEU A 62 3.57 2.48 3.17
N VAL A 63 3.94 3.54 3.88
CA VAL A 63 5.29 4.15 3.82
C VAL A 63 6.10 3.87 5.08
N TYR A 64 5.45 3.64 6.22
CA TYR A 64 6.11 3.56 7.51
C TYR A 64 6.17 2.14 8.12
N GLU A 65 5.44 1.15 7.60
CA GLU A 65 5.57 -0.26 8.05
C GLU A 65 6.80 -0.97 7.48
N ASP A 66 7.41 -0.46 6.41
CA ASP A 66 8.65 -1.02 5.83
C ASP A 66 9.87 -0.89 6.78
N GLU A 67 9.77 -0.08 7.84
CA GLU A 67 10.76 -0.02 8.93
C GLU A 67 10.45 -0.97 10.12
N SER A 68 9.25 -1.57 10.17
CA SER A 68 8.79 -2.36 11.33
C SER A 68 8.68 -3.87 11.09
N GLU A 69 8.63 -4.32 9.84
CA GLU A 69 8.63 -5.77 9.50
C GLU A 69 10.04 -6.37 9.34
N GLY A 70 11.06 -5.70 9.90
CA GLY A 70 12.46 -6.17 9.92
C GLY A 70 12.90 -6.93 11.19
N ASP A 71 12.02 -7.22 12.17
CA ASP A 71 12.42 -7.85 13.45
C ASP A 71 11.51 -9.00 13.95
N HIS A 72 10.79 -9.69 13.05
CA HIS A 72 10.04 -10.91 13.40
C HIS A 72 10.50 -12.18 12.68
N SER A 73 11.72 -12.15 12.14
CA SER A 73 12.44 -13.33 11.67
C SER A 73 13.69 -13.52 12.54
N LEU A 74 13.72 -14.61 13.33
CA LEU A 74 14.85 -15.17 14.09
C LEU A 74 14.88 -14.95 15.63
N ASP A 75 13.86 -15.46 16.35
CA ASP A 75 14.15 -16.19 17.60
C ASP A 75 13.07 -17.25 17.92
N GLN A 76 12.94 -18.25 17.03
CA GLN A 76 12.57 -19.59 17.47
C GLN A 76 13.86 -20.33 17.82
N ALA A 77 14.33 -20.17 19.06
CA ALA A 77 15.28 -21.09 19.68
C ALA A 77 14.95 -21.21 21.17
N ALA A 78 13.95 -22.05 21.47
CA ALA A 78 13.76 -22.65 22.79
C ALA A 78 14.48 -24.00 22.87
#